data_AF-A0A7W7Z3Z7-F1
#
_entry.id   AF-A0A7W7Z3Z7-F1
#
_cell.length_a   1.000
_cell.length_b   1.000
_cell.length_c   1.000
_cell.angle_alpha   90.00
_cell.angle_beta   90.00
_cell.angle_gamma   90.00
#
_symmetry.space_group_name_H-M   'P 1'
#
loop_
_entity.id
_entity.type
_entity.pdbx_description
1 polymer ?
#
loop_
_entity_poly.entity_id
_entity_poly.type
_entity_poly.pdbx_seq_one_letter_code
_entity_poly.pdbx_strand_id
1 'polypeptide(L)' 'MDQEPSDRTISTLVEIARSAGLDLNPAQQDKLAQLLGDGLIELAGESGTATPRYAVTPKGQSVLDERGIGANES' A
#
# COMPACT_ATOMS: atom_id res chain seq x y z
N MET A 1 -0.29 21.18 4.70
CA MET A 1 -1.14 20.81 3.56
C MET A 1 -1.36 19.32 3.70
N ASP A 2 -2.42 18.93 4.39
CA ASP A 2 -2.80 17.53 4.57
C ASP A 2 -3.41 17.07 3.25
N GLN A 3 -2.55 16.68 2.31
CA GLN A 3 -2.99 16.14 1.04
C GLN A 3 -3.57 14.76 1.29
N GLU A 4 -4.90 14.68 1.30
CA GLU A 4 -5.59 13.42 1.30
C GLU A 4 -5.03 12.50 0.20
N PRO A 5 -4.74 11.22 0.51
CA PRO A 5 -4.26 10.28 -0.49
C PRO A 5 -5.31 10.10 -1.58
N SER A 6 -4.90 10.26 -2.85
CA SER A 6 -5.78 10.09 -4.00
C SER A 6 -6.31 8.65 -4.10
N ASP A 7 -7.45 8.43 -4.76
CA ASP A 7 -8.05 7.10 -4.96
C ASP A 7 -7.08 6.06 -5.53
N ARG A 8 -6.16 6.49 -6.41
CA ARG A 8 -5.14 5.63 -6.98
C ARG A 8 -4.07 5.20 -5.96
N THR A 9 -3.75 6.06 -5.00
CA THR A 9 -2.86 5.75 -3.88
C THR A 9 -3.53 4.75 -2.93
N ILE A 10 -4.81 4.94 -2.63
CA ILE A 10 -5.59 3.99 -1.82
C ILE A 10 -5.68 2.63 -2.51
N SER A 11 -6.00 2.59 -3.80
CA SER A 11 -6.05 1.35 -4.57
C SER A 11 -4.71 0.59 -4.54
N THR A 12 -3.58 1.31 -4.58
CA THR A 12 -2.25 0.68 -4.48
C THR A 12 -2.02 0.11 -3.08
N LEU A 13 -2.40 0.84 -2.03
CA LEU A 13 -2.26 0.43 -0.64
C LEU A 13 -3.10 -0.83 -0.33
N VAL A 14 -4.31 -0.93 -0.90
CA VAL A 14 -5.17 -2.13 -0.83
C VAL A 14 -4.52 -3.33 -1.50
N GLU A 15 -3.97 -3.16 -2.69
CA GLU A 15 -3.30 -4.26 -3.40
C GLU A 15 -2.05 -4.73 -2.66
N ILE A 16 -1.33 -3.83 -1.97
CA ILE A 16 -0.21 -4.21 -1.10
C ILE A 16 -0.72 -4.99 0.11
N ALA A 17 -1.79 -4.55 0.77
CA ALA A 17 -2.40 -5.28 1.87
C ALA A 17 -2.84 -6.70 1.45
N ARG A 18 -3.34 -6.85 0.22
CA ARG A 18 -3.89 -8.11 -0.30
C ARG A 18 -2.83 -9.08 -0.83
N SER A 19 -1.86 -8.56 -1.59
CA SER A 19 -0.91 -9.36 -2.38
C SER A 19 0.54 -9.23 -1.92
N ALA A 20 0.81 -8.50 -0.83
CA ALA A 20 2.15 -8.09 -0.42
C ALA A 20 2.94 -7.33 -1.52
N GLY A 21 2.21 -6.69 -2.44
CA GLY A 21 2.78 -5.94 -3.57
C GLY A 21 3.35 -6.81 -4.69
N LEU A 22 2.98 -8.09 -4.77
CA LEU A 22 3.49 -9.03 -5.78
C LEU A 22 2.92 -8.79 -7.19
N ASP A 23 1.69 -8.28 -7.30
CA ASP A 23 0.95 -8.15 -8.57
C ASP A 23 0.72 -6.68 -8.97
N LEU A 24 1.59 -5.78 -8.52
CA LEU A 24 1.45 -4.35 -8.82
C LEU A 24 1.76 -4.06 -10.30
N ASN A 25 0.82 -3.37 -10.96
CA ASN A 25 1.04 -2.86 -12.30
C ASN A 25 1.99 -1.64 -12.31
N PRO A 26 2.53 -1.21 -13.47
CA PRO A 26 3.50 -0.11 -13.53
C PRO A 26 3.01 1.22 -12.90
N ALA A 27 1.72 1.52 -12.99
CA ALA A 27 1.15 2.74 -12.41
C ALA A 27 1.05 2.68 -10.88
N GLN A 28 0.91 1.48 -10.31
CA GLN A 28 0.96 1.23 -8.86
C GLN A 28 2.40 1.20 -8.35
N GLN A 29 3.33 0.63 -9.13
CA GLN A 29 4.76 0.63 -8.80
C GLN A 29 5.32 2.05 -8.67
N ASP A 30 4.87 2.99 -9.53
CA ASP A 30 5.23 4.42 -9.43
C ASP A 30 4.86 5.05 -8.07
N LYS A 31 3.87 4.49 -7.36
CA LYS A 31 3.42 4.99 -6.06
C LYS A 31 4.17 4.41 -4.87
N LEU A 32 4.96 3.36 -5.05
CA LEU A 32 5.69 2.72 -3.95
C LEU A 32 6.64 3.68 -3.26
N ALA A 33 7.41 4.47 -4.02
CA ALA A 33 8.33 5.45 -3.47
C ALA A 33 7.61 6.50 -2.60
N GLN A 34 6.43 6.95 -3.05
CA GLN A 34 5.62 7.89 -2.29
C GLN A 34 5.05 7.24 -1.01
N LEU A 35 4.47 6.04 -1.12
CA LEU A 35 3.90 5.30 0.01
C LEU A 35 4.95 4.95 1.08
N LEU A 36 6.17 4.63 0.67
CA LEU A 36 7.32 4.43 1.56
C LEU A 36 7.72 5.75 2.23
N GLY A 37 7.83 6.84 1.47
CA GLY A 37 8.16 8.16 1.99
C GLY A 37 7.13 8.69 2.98
N ASP A 38 5.85 8.40 2.73
CA ASP A 38 4.74 8.74 3.62
C ASP A 38 4.64 7.80 4.84
N GLY A 39 5.44 6.73 4.88
CA GLY A 39 5.45 5.73 5.94
C GLY A 39 4.16 4.93 6.02
N LEU A 40 3.46 4.75 4.89
CA LEU A 40 2.22 3.97 4.80
C LEU A 40 2.52 2.49 4.55
N ILE A 41 3.63 2.19 3.89
CA ILE A 41 4.13 0.83 3.67
C ILE A 41 5.57 0.71 4.14
N GLU A 42 6.01 -0.53 4.36
CA GLU A 42 7.39 -0.87 4.68
C GLU A 42 7.87 -2.06 3.82
N LEU A 43 9.19 -2.20 3.68
CA LEU A 43 9.78 -3.33 2.98
C LEU A 43 9.69 -4.58 3.87
N ALA A 44 8.85 -5.54 3.49
CA ALA A 44 8.60 -6.75 4.28
C ALA A 44 9.63 -7.87 4.03
N GLY A 45 10.47 -7.71 3.01
CA GLY A 45 11.61 -8.58 2.75
C GLY A 45 12.00 -8.66 1.28
N GLU A 46 13.30 -8.74 1.04
CA GLU A 46 13.90 -9.16 -0.24
C GLU A 46 14.13 -10.67 -0.17
N SER A 47 13.07 -11.48 -0.20
CA SER A 47 13.21 -12.94 -0.09
C SER A 47 13.68 -13.57 -1.40
N GLY A 48 14.91 -13.33 -1.84
CA GLY A 48 15.59 -14.09 -2.90
C GLY A 48 14.89 -14.18 -4.28
N THR A 49 13.72 -13.57 -4.42
CA THR A 49 12.94 -13.43 -5.64
C THR A 49 13.21 -12.05 -6.20
N ALA A 50 13.24 -11.92 -7.53
CA ALA A 50 13.57 -10.68 -8.23
C ALA A 50 12.64 -9.48 -7.93
N THR A 51 11.55 -9.69 -7.18
CA THR A 51 10.58 -8.66 -6.80
C THR A 51 10.56 -8.42 -5.27
N PRO A 52 10.71 -7.17 -4.82
CA PRO A 52 10.59 -6.80 -3.40
C PRO A 52 9.15 -6.94 -2.92
N ARG A 53 8.99 -7.36 -1.65
CA ARG A 53 7.68 -7.44 -0.99
C ARG A 53 7.47 -6.26 -0.06
N TYR A 54 6.22 -5.80 0.00
CA TYR A 54 5.80 -4.69 0.83
C TYR A 54 4.73 -5.13 1.80
N ALA A 55 4.76 -4.55 3.00
CA ALA A 55 3.68 -4.68 3.99
C ALA A 55 3.09 -3.30 4.26
N VAL A 56 1.79 -3.27 4.56
CA VAL A 56 1.13 -2.06 5.04
C VAL A 56 1.48 -1.87 6.51
N THR A 57 1.96 -0.68 6.86
CA THR A 57 2.26 -0.30 8.25
C THR A 57 0.96 -0.04 9.03
N PRO A 58 1.00 0.05 10.37
CA PRO A 58 -0.16 0.49 11.14
C PRO A 58 -0.74 1.83 10.67
N LYS A 59 0.10 2.76 10.23
CA LYS A 59 -0.34 4.06 9.69
C LYS A 59 -1.09 3.90 8.37
N GLY A 60 -0.58 3.06 7.47
CA GLY A 60 -1.26 2.75 6.21
C GLY A 60 -2.61 2.06 6.44
N GLN A 61 -2.70 1.18 7.43
CA GLN A 61 -3.95 0.53 7.79
C GLN A 61 -4.99 1.54 8.29
N SER A 62 -4.60 2.49 9.15
CA SER A 62 -5.51 3.56 9.58
C SER A 62 -6.07 4.37 8.41
N VAL A 63 -5.25 4.67 7.39
CA VAL A 63 -5.70 5.37 6.18
C VAL A 63 -6.72 4.56 5.38
N LEU A 64 -6.57 3.23 5.34
CA LEU A 64 -7.56 2.35 4.69
C LEU A 64 -8.88 2.33 5.47
N ASP A 65 -8.81 2.22 6.80
CA ASP A 65 -9.96 2.27 7.71
C ASP A 65 -10.72 3.60 7.62
N GLU A 66 -10.02 4.74 7.59
CA GLU A 66 -10.63 6.08 7.44
C GLU A 66 -11.39 6.24 6.12
N ARG A 67 -10.98 5.51 5.08
CA ARG A 67 -11.67 5.46 3.78
C ARG A 67 -12.83 4.44 3.75
N GLY A 68 -13.06 3.70 4.84
CA GLY A 68 -14.03 2.60 4.89
C GLY A 68 -13.60 1.35 4.10
N ILE A 69 -12.32 1.30 3.71
CA ILE A 69 -11.72 0.17 3.00
C ILE A 69 -11.15 -0.78 4.04
N GLY A 70 -12.05 -1.43 4.79
CA GLY A 70 -11.62 -2.22 5.95
C GLY A 70 -12.73 -2.86 6.77
N ALA A 71 -13.97 -2.96 6.29
CA ALA A 71 -15.03 -3.70 7.01
C ALA A 71 -16.27 -3.92 6.14
N ASN A 72 -16.17 -4.63 5.01
CA ASN A 72 -17.38 -5.17 4.39
C ASN A 72 -17.14 -6.53 3.72
N GLU A 73 -16.70 -7.48 4.54
CA GLU A 73 -17.10 -8.88 4.34
C GLU A 73 -18.10 -9.20 5.46
N SER A 74 -19.39 -9.13 5.14
CA SER A 74 -20.49 -9.78 5.87
C SER A 74 -21.16 -10.76 4.93
#